data_AF-A0A2S4JP48-F1
#
_entry.id   AF-A0A2S4JP48-F1
#
_cell.length_a   1.000
_cell.length_b   1.000
_cell.length_c   1.000
_cell.angle_alpha   90.00
_cell.angle_beta   90.00
_cell.angle_gamma   90.00
#
_symmetry.space_group_name_H-M   'P 1'
#
loop_
_entity.id
_entity.type
_entity.pdbx_description
1 polymer ?
#
loop_
_entity_poly.entity_id
_entity_poly.type
_entity_poly.pdbx_seq_one_letter_code
_entity_poly.pdbx_strand_id
1 'polypeptide(L)'
;MTQTDVRNTVATRNRTKDLQLLLQDEHLQLHRDEDWQALAEHVEVHKFLINQSIPWTITWDDAIFSWYENVYTPLNRAIDHWEVRGAFPGKTRGQLYLAVSSHWYYLQQRNPLVTADEAARDFSGRYGTGLARWFSRYL
;
A
#
# COMPACT_ATOMS: atom_id res chain seq x y z
N MET A 1 28.68 7.65 -10.94
CA MET A 1 27.88 6.57 -10.31
C MET A 1 28.82 5.73 -9.46
N THR A 2 28.50 5.57 -8.17
CA THR A 2 29.31 4.80 -7.22
C THR A 2 28.89 3.32 -7.24
N GLN A 3 29.76 2.42 -6.77
CA GLN A 3 29.46 0.98 -6.70
C GLN A 3 28.25 0.68 -5.78
N THR A 4 27.99 1.56 -4.81
CA THR A 4 26.81 1.55 -3.94
C THR A 4 25.52 1.86 -4.73
N ASP A 5 25.54 2.85 -5.63
CA ASP A 5 24.37 3.21 -6.46
C ASP A 5 23.94 2.05 -7.36
N VAL A 6 24.90 1.34 -7.94
CA VAL A 6 24.63 0.20 -8.84
C VAL A 6 24.02 -0.97 -8.08
N ARG A 7 24.56 -1.32 -6.89
CA ARG A 7 24.02 -2.40 -6.05
C ARG A 7 22.60 -2.10 -5.58
N ASN A 8 22.34 -0.86 -5.16
CA ASN A 8 21.00 -0.44 -4.74
C ASN A 8 20.01 -0.50 -5.91
N THR A 9 20.42 -0.07 -7.11
CA THR A 9 19.57 -0.13 -8.31
C THR A 9 19.20 -1.57 -8.67
N VAL A 10 20.16 -2.51 -8.62
CA VAL A 10 19.91 -3.93 -8.91
C VAL A 10 19.01 -4.56 -7.87
N ALA A 11 19.23 -4.26 -6.58
CA ALA A 11 18.37 -4.75 -5.50
C ALA A 11 16.93 -4.26 -5.66
N THR A 12 16.72 -2.96 -5.91
CA THR A 12 15.39 -2.39 -6.17
C THR A 12 14.72 -3.05 -7.37
N ARG A 13 15.46 -3.29 -8.46
CA ARG A 13 14.92 -3.96 -9.66
C ARG A 13 14.46 -5.40 -9.38
N ASN A 14 15.15 -6.13 -8.52
CA ASN A 14 14.72 -7.48 -8.16
C ASN A 14 13.44 -7.44 -7.34
N ARG A 15 13.37 -6.54 -6.35
CA ARG A 15 12.20 -6.34 -5.49
C ARG A 15 10.93 -6.00 -6.27
N THR A 16 11.02 -5.11 -7.26
CA THR A 16 9.86 -4.75 -8.08
C THR A 16 9.39 -5.93 -8.93
N LYS A 17 10.30 -6.76 -9.44
CA LYS A 17 9.93 -7.98 -10.18
C LYS A 17 9.23 -9.00 -9.29
N ASP A 18 9.69 -9.19 -8.05
CA ASP A 18 9.06 -10.12 -7.11
C ASP A 18 7.61 -9.72 -6.85
N LEU A 19 7.36 -8.42 -6.66
CA LEU A 19 6.01 -7.88 -6.49
C LEU A 19 5.15 -7.98 -7.74
N GLN A 20 5.73 -7.73 -8.92
CA GLN A 20 5.03 -7.91 -10.20
C GLN A 20 4.60 -9.36 -10.40
N LEU A 21 5.46 -10.32 -10.06
CA LEU A 21 5.17 -11.74 -10.14
C LEU A 21 4.08 -12.15 -9.14
N LEU A 22 4.19 -11.71 -7.89
CA LEU A 22 3.21 -12.02 -6.84
C LEU A 22 1.82 -11.47 -7.19
N LEU A 23 1.75 -10.24 -7.70
CA LEU A 23 0.50 -9.51 -7.92
C LEU A 23 -0.02 -9.62 -9.36
N GLN A 24 0.55 -10.51 -10.18
CA GLN A 24 0.20 -10.63 -11.60
C GLN A 24 -1.30 -10.89 -11.83
N ASP A 25 -1.93 -11.64 -10.93
CA ASP A 25 -3.35 -12.02 -11.03
C ASP A 25 -4.29 -11.08 -10.24
N GLU A 26 -3.74 -10.14 -9.47
CA GLU A 26 -4.51 -9.26 -8.59
C GLU A 26 -5.01 -7.97 -9.29
N HIS A 27 -4.75 -7.84 -10.59
CA HIS A 27 -5.19 -6.72 -11.45
C HIS A 27 -4.95 -5.32 -10.85
N LEU A 28 -3.90 -5.16 -10.05
CA LEU A 28 -3.51 -3.87 -9.49
C LEU A 28 -2.96 -2.97 -10.61
N GLN A 29 -3.69 -1.92 -10.94
CA GLN A 29 -3.37 -1.02 -12.05
C GLN A 29 -2.19 -0.08 -11.73
N LEU A 30 -0.97 -0.61 -11.78
CA LEU A 30 0.29 0.11 -11.74
C LEU A 30 0.97 0.00 -13.11
N HIS A 31 1.26 1.14 -13.74
CA HIS A 31 1.72 1.17 -15.14
C HIS A 31 3.15 1.68 -15.29
N ARG A 32 3.67 2.38 -14.27
CA ARG A 32 4.95 3.05 -14.34
C ARG A 32 5.93 2.42 -13.35
N ASP A 33 7.21 2.44 -13.67
CA ASP A 33 8.25 1.85 -12.82
C ASP A 33 8.28 2.52 -11.44
N GLU A 34 8.03 3.83 -11.37
CA GLU A 34 7.93 4.58 -10.11
C GLU A 34 6.80 4.09 -9.20
N ASP A 35 5.69 3.59 -9.76
CA ASP A 35 4.57 3.09 -8.97
C ASP A 35 4.93 1.75 -8.31
N TRP A 36 5.66 0.89 -9.03
CA TRP A 36 6.21 -0.35 -8.49
C TRP A 36 7.33 -0.10 -7.48
N GLN A 37 8.16 0.92 -7.69
CA GLN A 37 9.17 1.33 -6.72
C GLN A 37 8.52 1.83 -5.43
N ALA A 38 7.48 2.65 -5.51
CA ALA A 38 6.73 3.11 -4.35
C ALA A 38 6.07 1.94 -3.59
N LEU A 39 5.53 0.95 -4.31
CA LEU A 39 5.00 -0.27 -3.68
C LEU A 39 6.10 -1.06 -2.95
N ALA A 40 7.27 -1.22 -3.57
CA ALA A 40 8.40 -1.88 -2.93
C ALA A 40 8.90 -1.13 -1.69
N GLU A 41 8.88 0.20 -1.72
CA GLU A 41 9.18 1.04 -0.56
C GLU A 41 8.18 0.82 0.58
N HIS A 42 6.88 0.68 0.29
CA HIS A 42 5.88 0.36 1.31
C HIS A 42 6.16 -1.00 1.99
N VAL A 43 6.60 -2.01 1.22
CA VAL A 43 6.98 -3.32 1.79
C VAL A 43 8.23 -3.19 2.65
N GLU A 44 9.22 -2.38 2.26
CA GLU A 44 10.39 -2.16 3.12
C GLU A 44 10.06 -1.39 4.40
N VAL A 45 9.13 -0.43 4.36
CA VAL A 45 8.63 0.21 5.58
C VAL A 45 7.95 -0.81 6.49
N HIS A 46 7.09 -1.67 5.93
CA HIS A 46 6.46 -2.78 6.68
C HIS A 46 7.50 -3.70 7.32
N LYS A 47 8.51 -4.12 6.54
CA LYS A 47 9.63 -4.92 7.02
C LYS A 47 10.39 -4.23 8.16
N PHE A 48 10.68 -2.93 8.00
CA PHE A 48 11.35 -2.15 9.03
C PHE A 48 10.56 -2.16 10.34
N LEU A 49 9.24 -1.91 10.28
CA LEU A 49 8.37 -1.92 11.45
C LEU A 49 8.32 -3.29 12.13
N ILE A 50 8.21 -4.39 11.37
CA ILE A 50 8.27 -5.74 11.95
C ILE A 50 9.59 -5.93 12.70
N ASN A 51 10.72 -5.59 12.07
CA ASN A 51 12.04 -5.76 12.69
C ASN A 51 12.24 -4.90 13.96
N GLN A 52 11.43 -3.87 14.20
CA GLN A 52 11.42 -3.14 15.48
C GLN A 52 10.70 -3.90 16.60
N SER A 53 9.82 -4.84 16.25
CA SER A 53 8.95 -5.57 17.21
C SER A 53 9.48 -6.95 17.61
N ILE A 54 10.53 -7.44 16.96
CA ILE A 54 11.11 -8.78 17.16
C ILE A 54 12.63 -8.71 17.25
N PRO A 55 13.30 -9.70 17.90
CA PRO A 55 14.75 -9.66 18.12
C PRO A 55 15.60 -10.14 16.92
N TRP A 56 14.99 -10.50 15.78
CA TRP A 56 15.70 -10.91 14.57
C TRP A 56 15.27 -10.07 13.36
N THR A 57 16.03 -10.17 12.27
CA THR A 57 15.72 -9.50 11.01
C THR A 57 15.05 -10.47 10.04
N ILE A 58 13.84 -10.14 9.57
CA ILE A 58 13.15 -10.91 8.52
C ILE A 58 13.74 -10.61 7.13
N THR A 59 13.62 -11.59 6.23
CA THR A 59 14.03 -11.44 4.84
C THR A 59 13.04 -10.57 4.05
N TRP A 60 13.41 -10.21 2.82
CA TRP A 60 12.50 -9.55 1.89
C TRP A 60 11.29 -10.43 1.54
N ASP A 61 11.51 -11.72 1.33
CA ASP A 61 10.43 -12.67 1.00
C ASP A 61 9.44 -12.80 2.16
N ASP A 62 9.94 -12.94 3.39
CA ASP A 62 9.10 -12.95 4.60
C ASP A 62 8.27 -11.66 4.72
N ALA A 63 8.89 -10.52 4.40
CA ALA A 63 8.21 -9.23 4.45
C ALA A 63 7.15 -9.08 3.36
N ILE A 64 7.41 -9.54 2.14
CA ILE A 64 6.42 -9.56 1.06
C ILE A 64 5.21 -10.39 1.49
N PHE A 65 5.42 -11.61 1.99
CA PHE A 65 4.33 -12.49 2.42
C PHE A 65 3.51 -11.87 3.54
N SER A 66 4.19 -11.36 4.58
CA SER A 66 3.52 -10.67 5.69
C SER A 66 2.75 -9.43 5.20
N TRP A 67 3.35 -8.61 4.33
CA TRP A 67 2.70 -7.43 3.76
C TRP A 67 1.47 -7.82 2.93
N TYR A 68 1.56 -8.89 2.15
CA TYR A 68 0.47 -9.36 1.31
C TYR A 68 -0.77 -9.69 2.15
N GLU A 69 -0.58 -10.42 3.25
CA GLU A 69 -1.67 -10.82 4.14
C GLU A 69 -2.19 -9.67 5.00
N ASN A 70 -1.30 -8.87 5.58
CA ASN A 70 -1.65 -7.94 6.66
C ASN A 70 -1.88 -6.50 6.17
N VAL A 71 -1.43 -6.16 4.96
CA VAL A 71 -1.56 -4.81 4.40
C VAL A 71 -2.29 -4.85 3.06
N TYR A 72 -1.78 -5.59 2.08
CA TYR A 72 -2.34 -5.63 0.73
C TYR A 72 -3.77 -6.13 0.72
N THR A 73 -3.99 -7.36 1.17
CA THR A 73 -5.31 -8.01 1.13
C THR A 73 -6.40 -7.22 1.87
N PRO A 74 -6.22 -6.75 3.13
CA PRO A 74 -7.27 -5.97 3.80
C PRO A 74 -7.51 -4.62 3.14
N LEU A 75 -6.46 -3.92 2.69
CA LEU A 75 -6.62 -2.62 2.04
C LEU A 75 -7.25 -2.74 0.65
N ASN A 76 -6.87 -3.75 -0.11
CA ASN A 76 -7.44 -4.04 -1.42
C ASN A 76 -8.96 -4.28 -1.30
N ARG A 77 -9.38 -5.05 -0.29
CA ARG A 77 -10.81 -5.26 0.04
C ARG A 77 -11.51 -3.97 0.45
N ALA A 78 -10.89 -3.15 1.31
CA ALA A 78 -11.48 -1.88 1.72
C ALA A 78 -11.68 -0.91 0.53
N ILE A 79 -10.77 -0.93 -0.45
CA ILE A 79 -10.87 -0.14 -1.68
C ILE A 79 -11.96 -0.68 -2.64
N ASP A 80 -12.36 -1.93 -2.49
CA ASP A 80 -13.48 -2.48 -3.28
C ASP A 80 -14.84 -1.94 -2.89
N HIS A 81 -14.95 -1.33 -1.72
CA HIS A 81 -16.19 -0.72 -1.27
C HIS A 81 -16.60 0.42 -2.21
N TRP A 82 -17.87 0.42 -2.60
CA TRP A 82 -18.40 1.33 -3.63
C TRP A 82 -18.28 2.79 -3.19
N GLU A 83 -18.41 3.09 -1.90
CA GLU A 83 -18.28 4.42 -1.33
C GLU A 83 -16.84 4.94 -1.39
N VAL A 84 -15.86 4.03 -1.32
CA VAL A 84 -14.43 4.36 -1.44
C VAL A 84 -14.10 4.57 -2.92
N ARG A 85 -14.38 3.57 -3.77
CA ARG A 85 -14.05 3.64 -5.19
C ARG A 85 -14.80 4.76 -5.91
N GLY A 86 -16.09 4.92 -5.61
CA GLY A 86 -16.96 5.93 -6.20
C GLY A 86 -16.56 7.36 -5.85
N ALA A 87 -15.78 7.56 -4.78
CA ALA A 87 -15.29 8.88 -4.40
C ALA A 87 -14.15 9.38 -5.31
N PHE A 88 -13.52 8.49 -6.10
CA PHE A 88 -12.35 8.79 -6.94
C PHE A 88 -12.50 8.30 -8.40
N PRO A 89 -13.47 8.81 -9.17
CA PRO A 89 -13.78 8.30 -10.52
C PRO A 89 -12.63 8.42 -11.54
N GLY A 90 -11.62 9.27 -11.28
CA GLY A 90 -10.46 9.47 -12.16
C GLY A 90 -9.16 8.81 -11.70
N LYS A 91 -9.18 8.00 -10.63
CA LYS A 91 -7.99 7.32 -10.11
C LYS A 91 -8.03 5.84 -10.45
N THR A 92 -6.88 5.29 -10.83
CA THR A 92 -6.74 3.83 -10.96
C THR A 92 -6.79 3.17 -9.59
N ARG A 93 -7.07 1.86 -9.57
CA ARG A 93 -7.02 1.07 -8.33
C ARG A 93 -5.65 1.16 -7.66
N GLY A 94 -4.57 1.07 -8.44
CA GLY A 94 -3.21 1.13 -7.93
C GLY A 94 -2.85 2.49 -7.32
N GLN A 95 -3.27 3.59 -7.96
CA GLN A 95 -3.08 4.93 -7.41
C GLN A 95 -3.84 5.13 -6.09
N LEU A 96 -5.06 4.60 -6.00
CA LEU A 96 -5.85 4.67 -4.78
C LEU A 96 -5.23 3.81 -3.68
N TYR A 97 -4.76 2.61 -4.02
CA TYR A 97 -4.05 1.72 -3.10
C TYR A 97 -2.83 2.41 -2.48
N LEU A 98 -1.93 2.96 -3.30
CA LEU A 98 -0.74 3.64 -2.78
C LEU A 98 -1.12 4.82 -1.87
N ALA A 99 -2.07 5.66 -2.29
CA ALA A 99 -2.48 6.83 -1.51
C ALA A 99 -3.11 6.45 -0.16
N VAL A 100 -4.02 5.47 -0.14
CA VAL A 100 -4.68 5.03 1.11
C VAL A 100 -3.69 4.26 1.99
N SER A 101 -2.76 3.49 1.40
CA SER A 101 -1.72 2.79 2.17
C SER A 101 -0.83 3.76 2.94
N SER A 102 -0.37 4.85 2.29
CA SER A 102 0.40 5.89 2.99
C SER A 102 -0.43 6.59 4.06
N HIS A 103 -1.70 6.89 3.76
CA HIS A 103 -2.61 7.50 4.74
C HIS A 103 -2.85 6.60 5.95
N TRP A 104 -3.06 5.31 5.73
CA TRP A 104 -3.26 4.32 6.78
C TRP A 104 -2.05 4.23 7.71
N TYR A 105 -0.84 4.21 7.15
CA TYR A 105 0.40 4.29 7.94
C TYR A 105 0.41 5.51 8.86
N TYR A 106 0.08 6.70 8.36
CA TYR A 106 0.06 7.92 9.19
C TYR A 106 -1.04 7.92 10.26
N LEU A 107 -2.18 7.28 10.01
CA LEU A 107 -3.22 7.10 11.02
C LEU A 107 -2.76 6.15 12.13
N GLN A 108 -2.09 5.05 11.77
CA GLN A 108 -1.56 4.08 12.74
C GLN A 108 -0.52 4.69 13.70
N GLN A 109 0.25 5.69 13.25
CA GLN A 109 1.18 6.43 14.12
C GLN A 109 0.48 7.15 15.28
N ARG A 110 -0.82 7.44 15.16
CA ARG A 110 -1.62 8.10 16.21
C ARG A 110 -2.51 7.12 16.95
N ASN A 111 -3.05 6.14 16.23
CA ASN A 111 -3.88 5.09 16.78
C ASN A 111 -3.55 3.76 16.06
N PRO A 112 -2.76 2.87 16.67
CA PRO A 112 -2.37 1.59 16.07
C PRO A 112 -3.54 0.66 15.75
N LEU A 113 -4.73 0.90 16.32
CA LEU A 113 -5.92 0.07 16.10
C LEU A 113 -6.70 0.44 14.83
N VAL A 114 -6.29 1.49 14.12
CA VAL A 114 -6.95 1.89 12.87
C VAL A 114 -6.83 0.78 11.84
N THR A 115 -7.98 0.32 11.36
CA THR A 115 -8.10 -0.72 10.34
C THR A 115 -7.98 -0.16 8.92
N ALA A 116 -7.77 -1.05 7.94
CA ALA A 116 -7.72 -0.67 6.53
C ALA A 116 -9.04 -0.05 6.04
N ASP A 117 -10.17 -0.58 6.52
CA ASP A 117 -11.52 -0.07 6.27
C ASP A 117 -11.68 1.38 6.75
N GLU A 118 -11.33 1.64 8.01
CA GLU A 118 -11.39 2.99 8.59
C GLU A 118 -10.48 3.96 7.85
N ALA A 119 -9.26 3.53 7.50
CA ALA A 119 -8.33 4.36 6.74
C ALA A 119 -8.86 4.69 5.34
N ALA A 120 -9.45 3.72 4.63
CA ALA A 120 -10.03 3.92 3.31
C ALA A 120 -11.24 4.88 3.35
N ARG A 121 -12.12 4.73 4.34
CA ARG A 121 -13.27 5.62 4.54
C ARG A 121 -12.85 7.03 4.95
N ASP A 122 -11.92 7.17 5.88
CA ASP A 122 -11.37 8.48 6.30
C ASP A 122 -10.68 9.19 5.12
N PHE A 123 -9.86 8.48 4.34
CA PHE A 123 -9.25 9.04 3.14
C PHE A 123 -10.31 9.49 2.12
N SER A 124 -11.32 8.67 1.88
CA SER A 124 -12.43 8.98 0.97
C SER A 124 -13.24 10.19 1.44
N GLY A 125 -13.51 10.31 2.73
CA GLY A 125 -14.25 11.44 3.29
C GLY A 125 -13.51 12.77 3.20
N ARG A 126 -12.17 12.73 3.28
CA ARG A 126 -11.28 13.90 3.24
C ARG A 126 -10.94 14.35 1.82
N TYR A 127 -10.63 13.41 0.94
CA TYR A 127 -10.04 13.70 -0.38
C TYR A 127 -10.92 13.29 -1.55
N GLY A 128 -11.99 12.53 -1.30
CA GLY A 128 -12.94 12.10 -2.31
C GLY A 128 -13.83 13.23 -2.84
N THR A 129 -14.64 12.89 -3.83
CA THR A 129 -15.56 13.83 -4.51
C THR A 129 -16.96 13.24 -4.62
N GLY A 130 -17.95 14.10 -4.96
CA GLY A 130 -19.32 13.66 -5.23
C GLY A 130 -20.08 13.12 -4.01
N LEU A 131 -21.15 12.38 -4.29
CA LEU A 131 -22.04 11.81 -3.26
C LEU A 131 -21.38 10.68 -2.46
N ALA A 132 -20.50 9.90 -3.08
CA ALA A 132 -19.76 8.82 -2.42
C ALA A 132 -18.94 9.31 -1.21
N ARG A 133 -18.31 10.49 -1.33
CA ARG A 133 -17.61 11.18 -0.23
C ARG A 133 -18.50 11.47 0.99
N TRP A 134 -19.78 11.75 0.77
CA TRP A 134 -20.69 12.01 1.89
C TRP A 134 -21.04 10.71 2.62
N PHE A 135 -21.25 9.61 1.91
CA PHE A 135 -21.53 8.31 2.51
C PHE A 135 -20.34 7.74 3.29
N SER A 136 -19.10 7.92 2.80
CA SER A 136 -17.90 7.46 3.50
C SER A 136 -17.63 8.16 4.84
N ARG A 137 -18.37 9.24 5.17
CA ARG A 137 -18.26 9.96 6.45
C ARG A 137 -19.27 9.50 7.51
N TYR A 138 -20.29 8.74 7.13
CA TYR A 138 -21.43 8.39 8.00
C TYR A 138 -21.70 6.87 8.08
N LEU A 139 -20.94 6.06 7.35
CA LEU A 139 -20.90 4.59 7.43
C LEU A 139 -19.64 4.16 8.16
#